data_AF-A0A089PH42-F1
#
_entry.id   AF-A0A089PH42-F1
#
_cell.length_a   1.000
_cell.length_b   1.000
_cell.length_c   1.000
_cell.angle_alpha   90.00
_cell.angle_beta   90.00
_cell.angle_gamma   90.00
#
_symmetry.space_group_name_H-M   'P 1'
#
loop_
_entity.id
_entity.type
_entity.pdbx_description
1 polymer ?
#
loop_
_entity_poly.entity_id
_entity_poly.type
_entity_poly.pdbx_seq_one_letter_code
_entity_poly.pdbx_strand_id
1 'polypeptide(L)' 'MEKQALRERYIKLMNDAEKAVGRKEAIYLLRDAEIIWDKINS' A
#
# COMPACT_ATOMS: atom_id res chain seq x y z
N MET A 1 2.63 -15.18 -8.80
CA MET A 1 2.12 -14.00 -9.54
C MET A 1 3.27 -13.38 -10.32
N GLU A 2 3.06 -13.04 -11.59
CA GLU A 2 4.05 -12.26 -12.34
C GLU A 2 4.27 -10.88 -11.68
N LYS A 3 5.50 -10.38 -11.72
CA LYS A 3 5.89 -9.08 -11.13
C LYS A 3 5.05 -7.91 -11.68
N GLN A 4 4.59 -8.00 -12.92
CA GLN A 4 3.71 -7.01 -13.56
C GLN A 4 2.36 -6.91 -12.83
N ALA A 5 1.70 -8.05 -12.58
CA ALA A 5 0.41 -8.11 -11.92
C ALA A 5 0.46 -7.59 -10.47
N LEU A 6 1.58 -7.81 -9.77
CA LEU A 6 1.79 -7.26 -8.43
C LEU A 6 1.92 -5.73 -8.45
N ARG A 7 2.63 -5.17 -9.45
CA ARG A 7 2.75 -3.71 -9.63
C ARG A 7 1.40 -3.06 -9.91
N GLU A 8 0.60 -3.64 -10.80
CA GLU A 8 -0.74 -3.10 -11.12
C GLU A 8 -1.66 -3.11 -9.90
N ARG A 9 -1.61 -4.18 -9.11
CA ARG A 9 -2.42 -4.32 -7.89
C ARG A 9 -1.98 -3.31 -6.81
N TYR A 10 -0.69 -3.07 -6.68
CA TYR A 10 -0.14 -2.04 -5.78
C TYR A 10 -0.60 -0.63 -6.19
N ILE A 11 -0.50 -0.27 -7.47
CA ILE A 11 -0.96 1.04 -7.99
C ILE A 11 -2.45 1.24 -7.71
N LYS A 12 -3.26 0.21 -7.92
CA LYS A 12 -4.70 0.27 -7.65
C LYS A 12 -4.99 0.52 -6.17
N LEU A 13 -4.32 -0.20 -5.27
CA LEU A 13 -4.46 -0.02 -3.82
C LEU A 13 -4.08 1.40 -3.39
N MET A 14 -3.00 1.96 -3.94
CA MET A 14 -2.58 3.34 -3.68
C MET A 14 -3.62 4.35 -4.13
N ASN A 15 -4.18 4.19 -5.34
CA ASN A 15 -5.21 5.08 -5.86
C ASN A 15 -6.51 4.99 -5.05
N ASP A 16 -6.90 3.79 -4.62
CA ASP A 16 -8.11 3.60 -3.83
C ASP A 16 -7.94 4.19 -2.42
N ALA A 17 -6.75 4.05 -1.81
CA ALA A 17 -6.42 4.69 -0.55
C ALA A 17 -6.39 6.23 -0.68
N GLU A 18 -5.76 6.77 -1.73
CA GLU A 18 -5.73 8.22 -1.98
C GLU A 18 -7.14 8.80 -2.14
N LYS A 19 -8.06 8.09 -2.79
CA LYS A 19 -9.47 8.49 -2.90
C LYS A 19 -10.21 8.46 -1.56
N ALA A 20 -9.91 7.50 -0.69
CA ALA A 20 -10.63 7.30 0.56
C ALA A 20 -10.20 8.28 1.66
N VAL A 21 -8.90 8.59 1.75
CA VAL A 21 -8.34 9.35 2.90
C VAL A 21 -7.56 10.60 2.50
N GLY A 22 -7.35 10.84 1.20
CA GLY A 22 -6.44 11.89 0.72
C GLY A 22 -5.02 11.38 0.51
N ARG A 23 -4.27 12.06 -0.38
CA ARG A 23 -2.97 11.58 -0.87
C ARG A 23 -1.90 11.46 0.21
N LYS A 24 -1.81 12.42 1.13
CA LYS A 24 -0.78 12.42 2.18
C LYS A 24 -1.04 11.31 3.18
N GLU A 25 -2.27 11.20 3.62
CA GLU A 25 -2.75 10.22 4.59
C GLU A 25 -2.62 8.79 4.06
N ALA A 26 -2.92 8.56 2.77
CA ALA A 26 -2.74 7.27 2.12
C ALA A 26 -1.29 6.80 2.10
N ILE A 27 -0.33 7.70 1.84
CA ILE A 27 1.11 7.37 1.84
C ILE A 27 1.56 6.96 3.25
N TYR A 28 1.14 7.69 4.29
CA TYR A 28 1.51 7.35 5.67
C TYR A 28 0.91 6.00 6.09
N LEU A 29 -0.37 5.75 5.79
CA LEU A 29 -1.03 4.49 6.14
C LEU A 29 -0.38 3.28 5.46
N LEU A 30 0.03 3.39 4.20
CA LEU A 30 0.70 2.30 3.49
C LEU A 30 2.09 2.03 4.06
N ARG A 31 2.85 3.08 4.38
CA ARG A 31 4.15 2.94 5.03
C ARG A 31 4.02 2.28 6.42
N ASP A 32 3.04 2.70 7.20
CA ASP A 32 2.79 2.11 8.52
C ASP A 32 2.36 0.65 8.41
N ALA A 33 1.54 0.31 7.40
CA ALA A 33 1.14 -1.07 7.13
C ALA A 33 2.34 -1.97 6.77
N GLU A 34 3.28 -1.50 5.95
CA GLU A 34 4.52 -2.22 5.63
C GLU A 34 5.37 -2.47 6.89
N ILE A 35 5.55 -1.44 7.73
CA ILE A 35 6.31 -1.56 8.99
C ILE A 35 5.65 -2.57 9.94
N ILE A 36 4.31 -2.55 10.06
CA ILE A 36 3.57 -3.51 10.89
C ILE A 36 3.73 -4.92 10.33
N TRP A 37 3.63 -5.09 9.01
CA TRP A 37 3.79 -6.39 8.36
C TRP A 37 5.17 -6.99 8.62
N ASP A 38 6.24 -6.20 8.50
CA ASP A 38 7.60 -6.65 8.78
C ASP A 38 7.77 -7.09 10.23
N LYS A 39 7.16 -6.38 11.19
CA LYS A 39 7.19 -6.76 12.61
C LYS A 39 6.42 -8.03 12.93
N ILE A 40 5.35 -8.33 12.21
CA ILE A 40 4.56 -9.57 12.40
C ILE A 40 5.33 -10.78 11.85
N ASN A 41 6.10 -10.59 10.78
CA ASN A 41 6.78 -11.66 10.07
C ASN A 41 8.29 -11.78 10.38
N SER A 42 8.82 -10.95 11.28
CA SER A 42 10.17 -11.03 11.86
C SER A 42 10.18 -11.76 13.20
#